data_AF-A0A2U3H9M4-F1
#
_entry.id   AF-A0A2U3H9M4-F1
#
_cell.length_a   1.000
_cell.length_b   1.000
_cell.length_c   1.000
_cell.angle_alpha   90.00
_cell.angle_beta   90.00
_cell.angle_gamma   90.00
#
_symmetry.space_group_name_H-M   'P 1'
#
loop_
_entity.id
_entity.type
_entity.pdbx_description
1 polymer ?
#
loop_
_entity_poly.entity_id
_entity_poly.type
_entity_poly.pdbx_seq_one_letter_code
_entity_poly.pdbx_strand_id
1 'polypeptide(L)'
;MVRPVARTVPWRAIGTAGILGLLLAGVPRLTGDQTNDWLALNALRASALAFALGLAFLLDDPARHTTAAVPTRRAVRHALRLALVAPVTAAGWTAALYLVPRAVRPPEADITLEAAAIVSLALAGAAFAVRGSGRTRPGRAVAGGLLVPGVLAPLLWPGRWALFVTPDDERWAAAHDRWAVLLCAALAVAAVCAAEPLRRRAVGRAG
;
A
#
# COMPACT_ATOMS: atom_id res chain seq x y z
N MET A 1 -12.24 -19.94 11.72
CA MET A 1 -12.35 -18.60 11.07
C MET A 1 -11.17 -18.27 10.15
N VAL A 2 -9.92 -18.59 10.49
CA VAL A 2 -8.71 -18.20 9.70
C VAL A 2 -8.61 -18.90 8.33
N ARG A 3 -8.88 -20.20 8.27
CA ARG A 3 -8.75 -21.03 7.05
C ARG A 3 -9.62 -20.57 5.86
N PRO A 4 -10.92 -20.24 6.03
CA PRO A 4 -11.72 -19.70 4.93
C PRO A 4 -11.30 -18.28 4.52
N VAL A 5 -10.84 -17.44 5.46
CA VAL A 5 -10.32 -16.10 5.13
C VAL A 5 -9.07 -16.21 4.27
N ALA A 6 -8.13 -17.08 4.64
CA ALA A 6 -6.89 -17.32 3.90
C ALA A 6 -7.15 -17.76 2.45
N ARG A 7 -8.19 -18.55 2.19
CA ARG A 7 -8.55 -18.96 0.82
C ARG A 7 -9.12 -17.84 -0.05
N THR A 8 -9.67 -16.79 0.58
CA THR A 8 -10.24 -15.63 -0.14
C THR A 8 -9.23 -14.52 -0.41
N VAL A 9 -8.01 -14.65 0.10
CA VAL A 9 -6.93 -13.70 -0.15
C VAL A 9 -6.37 -13.95 -1.56
N PRO A 10 -6.14 -12.90 -2.37
CA PRO A 10 -5.56 -13.03 -3.70
C PRO A 10 -4.04 -13.29 -3.62
N TRP A 11 -3.65 -14.46 -3.10
CA TRP A 11 -2.25 -14.86 -2.92
C TRP A 11 -1.45 -14.80 -4.21
N ARG A 12 -2.08 -15.02 -5.37
CA ARG A 12 -1.41 -14.87 -6.66
C ARG A 12 -0.99 -13.43 -6.89
N ALA A 13 -1.88 -12.46 -6.70
CA ALA A 13 -1.56 -11.04 -6.88
C ALA A 13 -0.50 -10.56 -5.88
N ILE A 14 -0.62 -10.98 -4.62
CA ILE A 14 0.36 -10.65 -3.56
C ILE A 14 1.72 -11.31 -3.85
N GLY A 15 1.71 -12.58 -4.28
CA GLY A 15 2.92 -13.31 -4.63
C GLY A 15 3.63 -12.71 -5.85
N THR A 16 2.90 -12.39 -6.93
CA THR A 16 3.47 -11.75 -8.12
C THR A 16 4.00 -10.36 -7.81
N ALA A 17 3.27 -9.58 -7.02
CA ALA A 17 3.71 -8.25 -6.60
C ALA A 17 4.93 -8.33 -5.68
N GLY A 18 4.98 -9.31 -4.78
CA GLY A 18 6.12 -9.54 -3.89
C GLY A 18 7.37 -9.99 -4.64
N ILE A 19 7.23 -10.92 -5.60
CA ILE A 19 8.34 -11.34 -6.47
C ILE A 19 8.84 -10.14 -7.27
N LEU A 20 7.94 -9.38 -7.89
CA LEU A 20 8.32 -8.19 -8.65
C LEU A 20 9.02 -7.15 -7.77
N GLY A 21 8.51 -6.88 -6.56
CA GLY A 21 9.12 -5.96 -5.61
C GLY A 21 10.53 -6.40 -5.19
N LEU A 22 10.74 -7.70 -4.93
CA LEU A 22 12.05 -8.25 -4.61
C LEU A 22 13.00 -8.21 -5.80
N LEU A 23 12.53 -8.50 -7.01
CA LEU A 23 13.33 -8.39 -8.24
C LEU A 23 13.80 -6.95 -8.45
N LEU A 24 12.91 -5.97 -8.27
CA LEU A 24 13.25 -4.55 -8.37
C LEU A 24 14.29 -4.13 -7.32
N ALA A 25 14.14 -4.57 -6.07
CA ALA A 25 15.10 -4.30 -5.01
C ALA A 25 16.46 -5.00 -5.20
N GLY A 26 16.49 -6.08 -5.99
CA GLY A 26 17.71 -6.79 -6.36
C GLY A 26 18.50 -6.15 -7.50
N VAL A 27 17.91 -5.24 -8.28
CA VAL A 27 18.56 -4.58 -9.44
C VAL A 27 19.90 -3.94 -9.08
N PRO A 28 20.02 -3.14 -8.00
CA PRO A 28 21.31 -2.56 -7.60
C PRO A 28 22.40 -3.64 -7.43
N ARG A 29 22.04 -4.76 -6.80
CA ARG A 29 22.98 -5.86 -6.55
C ARG A 29 23.47 -6.54 -7.84
N LEU A 30 22.63 -6.59 -8.88
CA LEU A 30 22.98 -7.14 -10.20
C LEU A 30 23.83 -6.19 -11.03
N THR A 31 23.82 -4.89 -10.70
CA THR A 31 24.54 -3.86 -11.46
C THR A 31 25.98 -3.68 -10.97
N GLY A 32 26.33 -4.29 -9.82
CA GLY A 32 27.69 -4.35 -9.30
C GLY A 32 28.30 -2.96 -9.09
N ASP A 33 29.49 -2.72 -9.65
CA ASP A 33 30.23 -1.46 -9.52
C ASP A 33 29.56 -0.24 -10.18
N GLN A 34 28.54 -0.44 -11.02
CA GLN A 34 27.76 0.68 -11.61
C GLN A 34 26.62 1.15 -10.69
N THR A 35 26.53 0.62 -9.48
CA THR A 35 25.48 0.98 -8.54
C THR A 35 25.69 2.37 -7.99
N ASN A 36 24.73 3.26 -8.22
CA ASN A 36 24.68 4.61 -7.67
C ASN A 36 23.54 4.74 -6.66
N ASP A 37 23.64 5.65 -5.69
CA ASP A 37 22.66 5.93 -4.65
C ASP A 37 21.28 6.25 -5.23
N TRP A 38 21.25 6.97 -6.36
CA TRP A 38 20.03 7.26 -7.10
C TRP A 38 19.32 5.99 -7.58
N LEU A 39 20.08 5.00 -8.08
CA LEU A 39 19.51 3.73 -8.56
C LEU A 39 18.98 2.89 -7.39
N ALA A 40 19.73 2.83 -6.29
CA ALA A 40 19.31 2.12 -5.07
C ALA A 40 18.02 2.72 -4.48
N LEU A 41 17.93 4.04 -4.40
CA LEU A 41 16.76 4.76 -3.93
C LEU A 41 15.53 4.50 -4.79
N ASN A 42 15.64 4.65 -6.11
CA ASN A 42 14.51 4.46 -7.01
C ASN A 42 14.09 2.99 -7.11
N ALA A 43 15.04 2.05 -7.00
CA ALA A 43 14.74 0.62 -6.91
C ALA A 43 13.88 0.29 -5.67
N LEU A 44 14.20 0.89 -4.50
CA LEU A 44 13.40 0.73 -3.28
C LEU A 44 12.02 1.37 -3.40
N ARG A 45 11.92 2.57 -3.97
CA ARG A 45 10.63 3.24 -4.23
C ARG A 45 9.75 2.43 -5.19
N ALA A 46 10.34 1.89 -6.26
CA ALA A 46 9.65 1.01 -7.21
C ALA A 46 9.20 -0.30 -6.54
N SER A 47 10.03 -0.88 -5.68
CA SER A 47 9.70 -2.05 -4.87
C SER A 47 8.52 -1.79 -3.94
N ALA A 48 8.54 -0.67 -3.21
CA ALA A 48 7.44 -0.24 -2.34
C ALA A 48 6.13 -0.08 -3.12
N LEU A 49 6.19 0.54 -4.31
CA LEU A 49 5.04 0.70 -5.18
C LEU A 49 4.51 -0.66 -5.69
N ALA A 50 5.39 -1.61 -6.06
CA ALA A 50 5.00 -2.96 -6.44
C ALA A 50 4.26 -3.69 -5.29
N PHE A 51 4.79 -3.64 -4.06
CA PHE A 51 4.14 -4.20 -2.88
C PHE A 51 2.75 -3.57 -2.63
N ALA A 52 2.66 -2.24 -2.72
CA ALA A 52 1.40 -1.52 -2.54
C ALA A 52 0.35 -1.89 -3.60
N LEU A 53 0.76 -2.13 -4.85
CA LEU A 53 -0.15 -2.60 -5.90
C LEU A 53 -0.71 -3.99 -5.59
N GLY A 54 0.13 -4.91 -5.11
CA GLY A 54 -0.35 -6.22 -4.63
C GLY A 54 -1.39 -6.11 -3.53
N LEU A 55 -1.20 -5.16 -2.61
CA LEU A 55 -2.13 -4.87 -1.51
C LEU A 55 -3.40 -4.15 -1.96
N ALA A 56 -3.39 -3.37 -3.04
CA ALA A 56 -4.59 -2.75 -3.60
C ALA A 56 -5.65 -3.80 -4.01
N PHE A 57 -5.20 -4.99 -4.44
CA PHE A 57 -6.07 -6.12 -4.77
C PHE A 57 -6.58 -6.89 -3.55
N LEU A 58 -6.04 -6.66 -2.34
CA LEU A 58 -6.44 -7.38 -1.12
C LEU A 58 -7.95 -7.29 -0.82
N LEU A 59 -8.58 -6.21 -1.29
CA LEU A 59 -10.00 -5.92 -1.12
C LEU A 59 -10.88 -6.35 -2.30
N ASP A 60 -10.29 -6.82 -3.41
CA ASP A 60 -11.05 -7.44 -4.50
C ASP A 60 -11.58 -8.80 -4.01
N ASP A 61 -12.90 -8.88 -3.85
CA ASP A 61 -13.60 -10.11 -3.49
C ASP A 61 -14.39 -10.62 -4.72
N PRO A 62 -13.86 -11.58 -5.49
CA PRO A 62 -14.54 -12.11 -6.67
C PRO A 62 -15.79 -12.94 -6.35
N ALA A 63 -16.07 -13.27 -5.07
CA ALA A 63 -17.18 -14.13 -4.65
C ALA A 63 -18.30 -13.38 -3.89
N ARG A 64 -18.44 -12.06 -4.10
CA ARG A 64 -19.54 -11.28 -3.50
C ARG A 64 -20.95 -11.73 -3.93
N HIS A 65 -21.08 -12.43 -5.05
CA HIS A 65 -22.39 -12.87 -5.57
C HIS A 65 -23.04 -13.99 -4.75
N THR A 66 -22.29 -14.72 -3.91
CA THR A 66 -22.81 -15.87 -3.13
C THR A 66 -22.77 -15.68 -1.61
N THR A 67 -22.09 -14.65 -1.10
CA THR A 67 -21.85 -14.46 0.35
C THR A 67 -22.63 -13.31 0.99
N ALA A 68 -23.51 -12.65 0.25
CA ALA A 68 -24.32 -11.51 0.71
C ALA A 68 -25.25 -11.82 1.91
N ALA A 69 -25.46 -13.10 2.23
CA ALA A 69 -26.33 -13.55 3.32
C ALA A 69 -25.65 -13.66 4.70
N VAL A 70 -24.32 -13.47 4.81
CA VAL A 70 -23.63 -13.70 6.09
C VAL A 70 -23.51 -12.41 6.91
N PRO A 71 -24.08 -12.34 8.14
CA PRO A 71 -24.12 -11.14 8.97
C PRO A 71 -22.79 -10.89 9.72
N THR A 72 -21.67 -11.04 9.02
CA THR A 72 -20.35 -10.74 9.59
C THR A 72 -19.91 -9.35 9.17
N ARG A 73 -19.54 -8.52 10.15
CA ARG A 73 -19.14 -7.12 9.97
C ARG A 73 -18.00 -7.03 8.94
N ARG A 74 -18.20 -6.20 7.92
CA ARG A 74 -17.27 -5.98 6.80
C ARG A 74 -15.87 -5.58 7.27
N ALA A 75 -15.80 -4.72 8.29
CA ALA A 75 -14.56 -4.28 8.91
C ALA A 75 -13.73 -5.43 9.50
N VAL A 76 -14.37 -6.42 10.14
CA VAL A 76 -13.68 -7.56 10.76
C VAL A 76 -13.01 -8.43 9.70
N ARG A 77 -13.67 -8.65 8.55
CA ARG A 77 -13.10 -9.43 7.45
C ARG A 77 -11.91 -8.74 6.80
N HIS A 78 -11.96 -7.41 6.66
CA HIS A 78 -10.85 -6.62 6.15
C HIS A 78 -9.67 -6.59 7.13
N ALA A 79 -9.94 -6.41 8.43
CA ALA A 79 -8.91 -6.45 9.46
C ALA A 79 -8.21 -7.81 9.54
N LEU A 80 -8.96 -8.92 9.46
CA LEU A 80 -8.37 -10.26 9.44
C LEU A 80 -7.53 -10.54 8.19
N ARG A 81 -7.97 -10.08 7.00
CA ARG A 81 -7.17 -10.20 5.76
C ARG A 81 -5.88 -9.37 5.87
N LEU A 82 -5.98 -8.15 6.40
CA LEU A 82 -4.83 -7.28 6.59
C LEU A 82 -3.85 -7.88 7.61
N ALA A 83 -4.34 -8.36 8.75
CA ALA A 83 -3.51 -8.99 9.79
C ALA A 83 -2.75 -10.23 9.28
N LEU A 84 -3.33 -10.99 8.35
CA LEU A 84 -2.67 -12.15 7.75
C LEU A 84 -1.56 -11.76 6.76
N VAL A 85 -1.77 -10.68 6.01
CA VAL A 85 -0.83 -10.25 4.96
C VAL A 85 0.26 -9.33 5.50
N ALA A 86 -0.02 -8.56 6.56
CA ALA A 86 0.93 -7.67 7.22
C ALA A 86 2.29 -8.33 7.54
N PRO A 87 2.38 -9.52 8.16
CA PRO A 87 3.68 -10.14 8.43
C PRO A 87 4.42 -10.56 7.15
N VAL A 88 3.69 -11.01 6.11
CA VAL A 88 4.28 -11.38 4.81
C VAL A 88 4.82 -10.15 4.10
N THR A 89 4.08 -9.04 4.12
CA THR A 89 4.53 -7.75 3.57
C THR A 89 5.74 -7.22 4.33
N ALA A 90 5.72 -7.27 5.67
CA ALA A 90 6.86 -6.83 6.49
C ALA A 90 8.11 -7.66 6.23
N ALA A 91 7.98 -8.99 6.11
CA ALA A 91 9.09 -9.87 5.75
C ALA A 91 9.61 -9.58 4.33
N GLY A 92 8.71 -9.39 3.35
CA GLY A 92 9.09 -9.05 1.97
C GLY A 92 9.80 -7.70 1.86
N TRP A 93 9.31 -6.69 2.59
CA TRP A 93 9.95 -5.38 2.66
C TRP A 93 11.31 -5.43 3.34
N THR A 94 11.43 -6.16 4.45
CA THR A 94 12.71 -6.37 5.14
C THR A 94 13.72 -7.04 4.19
N ALA A 95 13.30 -8.06 3.45
CA ALA A 95 14.13 -8.70 2.44
C ALA A 95 14.55 -7.70 1.34
N ALA A 96 13.65 -6.84 0.86
CA ALA A 96 13.97 -5.80 -0.10
C ALA A 96 15.06 -4.83 0.41
N LEU A 97 15.00 -4.40 1.67
CA LEU A 97 16.05 -3.57 2.28
C LEU A 97 17.40 -4.30 2.32
N TYR A 98 17.41 -5.59 2.66
CA TYR A 98 18.63 -6.41 2.69
C TYR A 98 19.17 -6.80 1.31
N LEU A 99 18.36 -6.71 0.27
CA LEU A 99 18.79 -6.93 -1.11
C LEU A 99 19.69 -5.79 -1.61
N VAL A 100 19.45 -4.56 -1.15
CA VAL A 100 20.25 -3.39 -1.50
C VAL A 100 21.59 -3.41 -0.74
N PRO A 101 22.74 -3.24 -1.45
CA PRO A 101 24.05 -3.18 -0.83
C PRO A 101 24.14 -2.08 0.24
N ARG A 102 24.81 -2.36 1.37
CA ARG A 102 24.94 -1.40 2.48
C ARG A 102 25.64 -0.10 2.10
N ALA A 103 26.56 -0.14 1.13
CA ALA A 103 27.36 1.02 0.72
C ALA A 103 26.54 2.16 0.10
N VAL A 104 25.44 1.82 -0.58
CA VAL A 104 24.55 2.75 -1.30
C VAL A 104 23.15 2.80 -0.69
N ARG A 105 23.01 2.30 0.54
CA ARG A 105 21.71 2.12 1.17
C ARG A 105 21.24 3.47 1.73
N PRO A 106 20.09 4.01 1.28
CA PRO A 106 19.52 5.22 1.86
C PRO A 106 19.06 4.98 3.31
N PRO A 107 18.81 6.06 4.09
CA PRO A 107 18.32 5.94 5.47
C PRO A 107 17.07 5.06 5.56
N GLU A 108 17.17 3.95 6.29
CA GLU A 108 16.15 2.90 6.28
C GLU A 108 14.80 3.38 6.83
N ALA A 109 14.83 4.19 7.90
CA ALA A 109 13.63 4.72 8.55
C ALA A 109 12.80 5.58 7.58
N ASP A 110 13.46 6.49 6.88
CA ASP A 110 12.84 7.42 5.93
C ASP A 110 12.20 6.68 4.75
N ILE A 111 12.89 5.67 4.20
CA ILE A 111 12.35 4.85 3.11
C ILE A 111 11.24 3.91 3.58
N THR A 112 11.30 3.43 4.82
CA THR A 112 10.18 2.68 5.40
C THR A 112 8.95 3.55 5.60
N LEU A 113 9.11 4.84 5.90
CA LEU A 113 8.02 5.81 6.01
C LEU A 113 7.35 6.03 4.64
N GLU A 114 8.14 6.26 3.58
CA GLU A 114 7.62 6.37 2.21
C GLU A 114 6.83 5.11 1.83
N ALA A 115 7.40 3.92 2.07
CA ALA A 115 6.74 2.66 1.76
C ALA A 115 5.44 2.47 2.55
N ALA A 116 5.45 2.78 3.85
CA ALA A 116 4.26 2.71 4.69
C ALA A 116 3.16 3.66 4.21
N ALA A 117 3.52 4.87 3.77
CA ALA A 117 2.58 5.85 3.24
C ALA A 117 1.94 5.35 1.93
N ILE A 118 2.73 4.83 0.99
CA ILE A 118 2.24 4.29 -0.30
C ILE A 118 1.28 3.11 -0.06
N VAL A 119 1.66 2.19 0.83
CA VAL A 119 0.81 1.06 1.21
C VAL A 119 -0.49 1.55 1.86
N SER A 120 -0.41 2.52 2.77
CA SER A 120 -1.58 3.07 3.45
C SER A 120 -2.52 3.79 2.48
N LEU A 121 -1.99 4.52 1.50
CA LEU A 121 -2.76 5.15 0.43
C LEU A 121 -3.49 4.12 -0.43
N ALA A 122 -2.82 3.02 -0.80
CA ALA A 122 -3.43 1.93 -1.54
C ALA A 122 -4.61 1.30 -0.77
N LEU A 123 -4.41 1.04 0.52
CA LEU A 123 -5.44 0.48 1.40
C LEU A 123 -6.61 1.45 1.62
N ALA A 124 -6.31 2.73 1.85
CA ALA A 124 -7.31 3.78 2.04
C ALA A 124 -8.14 4.00 0.78
N GLY A 125 -7.50 4.07 -0.40
CA GLY A 125 -8.18 4.19 -1.69
C GLY A 125 -9.09 3.00 -1.98
N ALA A 126 -8.62 1.79 -1.68
CA ALA A 126 -9.44 0.58 -1.83
C ALA A 126 -10.61 0.54 -0.83
N ALA A 127 -10.41 0.94 0.43
CA ALA A 127 -11.49 1.08 1.41
C ALA A 127 -12.53 2.15 1.01
N PHE A 128 -12.06 3.29 0.47
CA PHE A 128 -12.91 4.37 -0.01
C PHE A 128 -13.74 3.96 -1.22
N ALA A 129 -13.14 3.33 -2.23
CA ALA A 129 -13.84 2.81 -3.40
C ALA A 129 -14.95 1.81 -3.01
N VAL A 130 -14.62 0.93 -2.07
CA VAL A 130 -15.51 -0.08 -1.47
C VAL A 130 -16.69 0.55 -0.73
N ARG A 131 -16.52 1.71 -0.09
CA ARG A 131 -17.57 2.45 0.62
C ARG A 131 -18.43 3.32 -0.32
N GLY A 132 -17.79 4.08 -1.20
CA GLY A 132 -18.46 5.13 -1.99
C GLY A 132 -19.19 4.62 -3.23
N SER A 133 -18.78 3.50 -3.83
CA SER A 133 -19.19 3.19 -5.20
C SER A 133 -19.94 1.88 -5.41
N GLY A 134 -20.06 1.02 -4.39
CA GLY A 134 -20.70 -0.31 -4.53
C GLY A 134 -20.07 -1.21 -5.61
N ARG A 135 -18.95 -0.80 -6.22
CA ARG A 135 -18.30 -1.45 -7.37
C ARG A 135 -17.72 -2.80 -6.98
N THR A 136 -17.83 -3.73 -7.92
CA THR A 136 -17.46 -5.15 -7.77
C THR A 136 -15.95 -5.41 -7.82
N ARG A 137 -15.11 -4.44 -8.26
CA ARG A 137 -13.64 -4.58 -8.40
C ARG A 137 -12.88 -3.27 -8.13
N PRO A 138 -12.74 -2.82 -6.87
CA PRO A 138 -12.00 -1.61 -6.50
C PRO A 138 -10.51 -1.64 -6.87
N GLY A 139 -9.87 -2.82 -6.93
CA GLY A 139 -8.41 -2.95 -7.04
C GLY A 139 -7.81 -2.32 -8.29
N ARG A 140 -8.47 -2.44 -9.45
CA ARG A 140 -7.97 -1.85 -10.71
C ARG A 140 -7.97 -0.33 -10.72
N ALA A 141 -9.03 0.29 -10.20
CA ALA A 141 -9.14 1.75 -10.16
C ALA A 141 -8.11 2.35 -9.19
N VAL A 142 -7.89 1.69 -8.05
CA VAL A 142 -6.90 2.10 -7.05
C VAL A 142 -5.49 1.88 -7.56
N ALA A 143 -5.21 0.74 -8.19
CA ALA A 143 -3.93 0.46 -8.81
C ALA A 143 -3.60 1.52 -9.87
N GLY A 144 -4.55 1.87 -10.75
CA GLY A 144 -4.38 2.95 -11.71
C GLY A 144 -4.16 4.31 -11.04
N GLY A 145 -4.97 4.64 -10.04
CA GLY A 145 -4.85 5.89 -9.27
C GLY A 145 -3.58 6.03 -8.44
N LEU A 146 -2.88 4.93 -8.14
CA LEU A 146 -1.58 4.93 -7.46
C LEU A 146 -0.41 4.90 -8.47
N LEU A 147 -0.54 4.10 -9.54
CA LEU A 147 0.45 3.98 -10.61
C LEU A 147 0.66 5.30 -11.35
N VAL A 148 -0.44 5.95 -11.75
CA VAL A 148 -0.38 7.20 -12.52
C VAL A 148 0.41 8.27 -11.78
N PRO A 149 0.10 8.66 -10.53
CA PRO A 149 0.92 9.62 -9.81
C PRO A 149 2.28 9.06 -9.41
N GLY A 150 2.42 7.76 -9.09
CA GLY A 150 3.73 7.18 -8.76
C GLY A 150 4.74 7.25 -9.90
N VAL A 151 4.28 7.16 -11.16
CA VAL A 151 5.11 7.28 -12.36
C VAL A 151 5.23 8.72 -12.82
N LEU A 152 4.13 9.47 -12.81
CA LEU A 152 4.10 10.84 -13.34
C LEU A 152 4.62 11.88 -12.36
N ALA A 153 4.54 11.66 -11.06
CA ALA A 153 5.00 12.65 -10.08
C ALA A 153 6.51 12.88 -10.16
N PRO A 154 7.38 11.86 -10.22
CA PRO A 154 8.81 12.12 -10.43
C PRO A 154 9.13 12.89 -11.71
N LEU A 155 8.29 12.78 -12.76
CA LEU A 155 8.51 13.42 -14.07
C LEU A 155 7.89 14.82 -14.19
N LEU A 156 6.73 15.05 -13.60
CA LEU A 156 5.90 16.24 -13.85
C LEU A 156 5.82 17.17 -12.63
N TRP A 157 6.26 16.73 -11.46
CA TRP A 157 6.01 17.48 -10.24
C TRP A 157 6.98 18.67 -10.13
N PRO A 158 6.47 19.90 -10.00
CA PRO A 158 7.31 21.08 -9.97
C PRO A 158 8.20 21.06 -8.72
N GLY A 159 9.51 21.34 -8.89
CA GLY A 159 10.55 21.19 -7.86
C GLY A 159 10.32 21.93 -6.52
N ARG A 160 9.30 22.77 -6.44
CA ARG A 160 8.80 23.41 -5.20
C ARG A 160 8.11 22.44 -4.22
N TRP A 161 7.55 21.33 -4.70
CA TRP A 161 6.88 20.31 -3.88
C TRP A 161 7.70 19.02 -3.85
N ALA A 162 9.02 19.15 -3.67
CA ALA A 162 10.01 18.08 -3.74
C ALA A 162 9.64 16.92 -2.79
N LEU A 163 8.86 15.96 -3.28
CA LEU A 163 8.42 14.76 -2.57
C LEU A 163 9.40 13.61 -2.83
N PHE A 164 10.02 13.64 -4.00
CA PHE A 164 11.04 12.70 -4.45
C PHE A 164 12.37 13.42 -4.49
N VAL A 165 13.06 13.36 -3.37
CA VAL A 165 14.34 14.04 -3.18
C VAL A 165 15.45 12.98 -3.04
N THR A 166 16.69 13.33 -3.36
CA THR A 166 17.87 12.50 -3.08
C THR A 166 18.35 12.73 -1.64
N PRO A 167 19.02 11.74 -1.00
CA PRO A 167 19.47 11.85 0.39
C PRO A 167 20.39 13.05 0.66
N ASP A 168 21.18 13.47 -0.32
CA ASP A 168 22.14 14.58 -0.18
C ASP A 168 21.51 15.99 -0.30
N ASP A 169 20.21 16.10 -0.59
CA ASP A 169 19.54 17.38 -0.73
C ASP A 169 19.04 17.86 0.64
N GLU A 170 19.25 19.13 0.96
CA GLU A 170 18.81 19.77 2.21
C GLU A 170 17.30 19.65 2.45
N ARG A 171 16.50 19.46 1.40
CA ARG A 171 15.05 19.31 1.47
C ARG A 171 14.59 17.91 1.87
N TRP A 172 15.51 16.95 2.05
CA TRP A 172 15.20 15.57 2.40
C TRP A 172 14.29 15.46 3.63
N ALA A 173 14.62 16.15 4.73
CA ALA A 173 13.82 16.12 5.95
C ALA A 173 12.39 16.66 5.72
N ALA A 174 12.28 17.81 5.04
CA ALA A 174 10.99 18.42 4.73
C ALA A 174 10.14 17.57 3.77
N ALA A 175 10.75 16.76 2.91
CA ALA A 175 10.03 15.80 2.07
C ALA A 175 9.43 14.67 2.93
N HIS A 176 10.17 14.17 3.92
CA HIS A 176 9.71 13.11 4.81
C HIS A 176 8.61 13.57 5.77
N ASP A 177 8.62 14.84 6.19
CA ASP A 177 7.50 15.43 6.93
C ASP A 177 6.21 15.40 6.11
N ARG A 178 6.28 15.69 4.80
CA ARG A 178 5.11 15.59 3.91
C ARG A 178 4.64 14.16 3.74
N TRP A 179 5.57 13.20 3.66
CA TRP A 179 5.23 11.77 3.65
C TRP A 179 4.55 11.32 4.94
N ALA A 180 5.01 11.79 6.10
CA ALA A 180 4.34 11.56 7.37
C ALA A 180 2.92 12.13 7.38
N VAL A 181 2.71 13.36 6.89
CA VAL A 181 1.37 13.95 6.75
C VAL A 181 0.48 13.11 5.84
N LEU A 182 1.00 12.65 4.69
CA LEU A 182 0.27 11.78 3.76
C LEU A 182 -0.11 10.44 4.42
N LEU A 183 0.80 9.85 5.19
CA LEU A 183 0.52 8.63 5.96
C LEU A 183 -0.61 8.87 6.96
N CYS A 184 -0.54 9.92 7.77
CA CYS A 184 -1.57 10.27 8.74
C CYS A 184 -2.93 10.49 8.06
N ALA A 185 -2.97 11.21 6.94
CA ALA A 185 -4.18 11.45 6.17
C ALA A 185 -4.77 10.13 5.61
N ALA A 186 -3.92 9.25 5.06
CA ALA A 186 -4.34 7.95 4.56
C ALA A 186 -4.94 7.07 5.67
N LEU A 187 -4.29 7.03 6.83
CA LEU A 187 -4.78 6.29 8.01
C LEU A 187 -6.11 6.87 8.51
N ALA A 188 -6.27 8.18 8.53
CA ALA A 188 -7.53 8.82 8.90
C ALA A 188 -8.67 8.45 7.93
N VAL A 189 -8.41 8.48 6.62
CA VAL A 189 -9.39 8.05 5.61
C VAL A 189 -9.74 6.57 5.78
N ALA A 190 -8.74 5.72 6.01
CA ALA A 190 -8.95 4.30 6.26
C ALA A 190 -9.80 4.06 7.52
N ALA A 191 -9.52 4.77 8.62
CA ALA A 191 -10.27 4.71 9.87
C ALA A 191 -11.73 5.17 9.69
N VAL A 192 -11.93 6.30 9.00
CA VAL A 192 -13.26 6.80 8.65
C VAL A 192 -14.00 5.76 7.82
N CYS A 193 -13.37 5.17 6.78
CA CYS A 193 -13.96 4.14 5.94
C CYS A 193 -14.27 2.84 6.67
N ALA A 194 -13.49 2.48 7.70
CA ALA A 194 -13.70 1.32 8.55
C ALA A 194 -14.77 1.55 9.63
N ALA A 195 -15.01 2.81 10.03
CA ALA A 195 -16.07 3.19 10.94
C ALA A 195 -17.44 3.05 10.23
N GLU A 196 -18.06 1.89 10.39
CA GLU A 196 -19.45 1.66 10.01
C GLU A 196 -20.34 2.69 10.75
N PRO A 197 -21.33 3.33 10.10
CA PRO A 197 -22.29 4.14 10.82
C PRO A 197 -22.97 3.23 11.84
N LEU A 198 -22.81 3.53 13.13
CA LEU A 198 -23.59 2.90 14.19
C LEU A 198 -25.06 3.11 13.81
N ARG A 199 -25.68 2.03 13.33
CA ARG A 199 -27.05 1.96 12.86
C ARG A 199 -27.89 2.74 13.85
N ARG A 200 -28.52 3.83 13.37
CA ARG A 200 -29.55 4.57 14.10
C ARG A 200 -30.39 3.54 14.85
N ARG A 201 -30.38 3.64 16.18
CA ARG A 201 -31.20 2.84 17.07
C ARG A 201 -32.59 2.74 16.46
N ALA A 202 -33.12 1.52 16.44
CA ALA A 202 -34.51 1.25 16.18
C ALA A 202 -35.37 2.27 16.91
N VAL A 203 -35.87 3.27 16.20
CA VAL A 203 -37.09 3.95 16.62
C VAL A 203 -38.18 3.05 16.07
N GLY A 204 -38.62 2.15 16.95
CA GLY A 204 -39.83 1.39 16.72
C GLY A 204 -40.97 2.36 16.43
N ARG A 205 -41.62 2.16 15.29
CA ARG A 205 -43.03 2.48 15.14
C ARG A 205 -43.73 1.16 14.85
N ALA A 206 -44.03 0.45 15.93
CA ALA A 206 -45.28 -0.28 16.03
C ALA A 206 -46.26 0.73 16.63
N GLY A 207 -47.32 1.02 15.88
CA GLY A 207 -48.40 1.93 16.20
C GLY A 207 -49.38 1.83 15.06
#